data_AF-A0A381F3J3-F1
#
_entry.id   AF-A0A381F3J3-F1
#
_cell.length_a   1.000
_cell.length_b   1.000
_cell.length_c   1.000
_cell.angle_alpha   90.00
_cell.angle_beta   90.00
_cell.angle_gamma   90.00
#
_symmetry.space_group_name_H-M   'P 1'
#
loop_
_entity.id
_entity.type
_entity.pdbx_description
1 polymer ?
#
loop_
_entity_poly.entity_id
_entity_poly.type
_entity_poly.pdbx_seq_one_letter_code
_entity_poly.pdbx_strand_id
1 'polypeptide(L)'
;MKKIISGLVLASLATFTFFGCSSEPRSIEEFQKMPKEELDKFRKECENKFNSADFQKELVQYATTGKSSNKEFMECQNANEAKIRNGMKEDFIPQGFKKNN
;
A
#
# COMPACT_ATOMS: atom_id res chain seq x y z
N MET A 1 45.76 -2.71 -26.29
CA MET A 1 45.37 -2.44 -24.89
C MET A 1 44.40 -1.25 -24.85
N LYS A 2 43.44 -1.28 -23.90
CA LYS A 2 42.30 -0.35 -23.61
C LYS A 2 40.95 -0.85 -24.17
N LYS A 3 40.26 -1.77 -23.50
CA LYS A 3 39.30 -1.59 -22.36
C LYS A 3 38.18 -0.59 -22.66
N ILE A 4 37.00 -1.10 -23.05
CA ILE A 4 35.70 -0.50 -22.74
C ILE A 4 34.79 -1.66 -22.28
N ILE A 5 34.97 -2.07 -21.03
CA ILE A 5 33.93 -2.79 -20.30
C ILE A 5 33.18 -1.68 -19.56
N SER A 6 32.11 -1.18 -20.18
CA SER A 6 31.13 -0.31 -19.53
C SER A 6 29.82 -1.06 -19.70
N GLY A 7 29.52 -1.97 -18.79
CA GLY A 7 28.89 -1.57 -17.54
C GLY A 7 27.37 -1.53 -17.71
N LEU A 8 26.79 -2.54 -18.38
CA LEU A 8 25.36 -2.76 -18.41
C LEU A 8 24.96 -3.50 -17.14
N VAL A 9 24.94 -2.78 -16.03
CA VAL A 9 24.63 -3.32 -14.72
C VAL A 9 23.30 -2.73 -14.25
N LEU A 10 22.34 -3.65 -14.13
CA LEU A 10 21.20 -3.64 -13.20
C LEU A 10 20.16 -2.52 -13.40
N ALA A 11 19.21 -2.79 -14.29
CA ALA A 11 17.82 -2.56 -13.96
C ALA A 11 17.11 -3.92 -13.97
N SER A 12 17.46 -4.77 -13.00
CA SER A 12 16.48 -5.75 -12.52
C SER A 12 15.29 -4.91 -12.08
N LEU A 13 14.27 -4.82 -12.93
CA LEU A 13 12.93 -4.53 -12.46
C LEU A 13 12.70 -5.56 -11.38
N ALA A 14 12.94 -5.17 -10.14
CA ALA A 14 12.21 -5.71 -9.02
C ALA A 14 10.77 -5.33 -9.32
N THR A 15 10.13 -6.13 -10.18
CA THR A 15 8.75 -6.50 -10.00
C THR A 15 8.71 -6.94 -8.56
N PHE A 16 8.37 -6.00 -7.68
CA PHE A 16 7.97 -6.32 -6.34
C PHE A 16 6.79 -7.25 -6.55
N THR A 17 7.06 -8.54 -6.52
CA THR A 17 6.08 -9.61 -6.43
C THR A 17 5.49 -9.48 -5.03
N PHE A 18 4.74 -8.39 -4.79
CA PHE A 18 3.91 -8.20 -3.61
C PHE A 18 2.65 -9.08 -3.68
N PHE A 19 2.61 -10.03 -4.60
CA PHE A 19 1.69 -11.16 -4.58
C PHE A 19 2.36 -12.32 -3.84
N GLY A 20 2.50 -12.17 -2.52
CA GLY A 20 2.40 -13.36 -1.69
C GLY A 20 1.08 -14.04 -2.06
N CYS A 21 1.16 -15.28 -2.53
CA CYS A 21 0.05 -16.15 -2.94
C CYS A 21 -0.84 -16.55 -1.74
N SER A 22 -0.96 -15.68 -0.73
CA SER A 22 -1.90 -15.81 0.37
C SER A 22 -3.26 -15.34 -0.12
N SER A 23 -4.30 -16.13 0.15
CA SER A 23 -5.69 -15.74 -0.08
C SER A 23 -6.13 -14.57 0.81
N GLU A 24 -5.40 -14.33 1.90
CA GLU A 24 -5.72 -13.31 2.89
C GLU A 24 -4.94 -12.01 2.63
N PRO A 25 -5.54 -10.84 2.87
CA PRO A 25 -4.83 -9.57 2.84
C PRO A 25 -3.80 -9.52 3.97
N ARG A 26 -2.63 -8.95 3.68
CA ARG A 26 -1.62 -8.71 4.71
C ARG A 26 -2.15 -7.91 5.88
N SER A 27 -1.82 -8.31 7.10
CA SER A 27 -2.30 -7.69 8.33
C SER A 27 -1.57 -6.37 8.64
N ILE A 28 -2.13 -5.58 9.55
CA ILE A 28 -1.51 -4.34 10.03
C ILE A 28 -0.12 -4.65 10.63
N GLU A 29 0.00 -5.72 11.41
CA GLU A 29 1.25 -6.12 12.07
C GLU A 29 2.33 -6.51 11.06
N GLU A 30 1.95 -7.11 9.93
CA GLU A 30 2.87 -7.40 8.83
C GLU A 30 3.39 -6.11 8.18
N PHE A 31 2.51 -5.13 7.96
CA PHE A 31 2.93 -3.80 7.47
C PHE A 31 3.73 -3.00 8.48
N GLN A 32 3.49 -3.14 9.78
CA GLN A 32 4.28 -2.47 10.82
C GLN A 32 5.72 -2.96 10.88
N LYS A 33 5.95 -4.25 10.56
CA LYS A 33 7.28 -4.87 10.49
C LYS A 33 8.02 -4.54 9.19
N MET A 34 7.32 -3.99 8.19
CA MET A 34 7.90 -3.62 6.91
C MET A 34 8.85 -2.42 7.07
N PRO A 35 9.95 -2.36 6.29
CA PRO A 35 10.78 -1.16 6.25
C PRO A 35 9.96 0.07 5.86
N LYS A 36 10.22 1.22 6.51
CA LYS A 36 9.45 2.46 6.28
C LYS A 36 9.40 2.88 4.81
N GLU A 37 10.52 2.74 4.10
CA GLU A 37 10.60 3.07 2.67
C GLU A 37 9.70 2.19 1.80
N GLU A 38 9.63 0.89 2.12
CA GLU A 38 8.75 -0.05 1.41
C GLU A 38 7.29 0.20 1.74
N LEU A 39 6.98 0.50 3.00
CA LEU A 39 5.63 0.88 3.44
C LEU A 39 5.15 2.15 2.74
N ASP A 40 6.01 3.19 2.67
CA ASP A 40 5.67 4.43 1.98
C ASP A 40 5.52 4.24 0.46
N LYS A 41 6.34 3.39 -0.15
CA LYS A 41 6.18 3.03 -1.57
C LYS A 41 4.83 2.35 -1.83
N PHE A 42 4.48 1.35 -1.02
CA PHE A 42 3.20 0.66 -1.12
C PHE A 42 2.01 1.62 -0.93
N ARG A 43 2.11 2.55 0.03
CA ARG A 43 1.06 3.57 0.24
C ARG A 43 0.89 4.51 -0.95
N LYS A 44 1.97 4.94 -1.60
CA LYS A 44 1.87 5.76 -2.83
C LYS A 44 1.18 4.99 -3.97
N GLU A 45 1.39 3.68 -4.06
CA GLU A 45 0.65 2.85 -5.01
C GLU A 45 -0.84 2.79 -4.65
N CYS A 46 -1.18 2.73 -3.37
CA CYS A 46 -2.56 2.80 -2.89
C CYS A 46 -3.23 4.15 -3.14
N GLU A 47 -2.53 5.28 -3.02
CA GLU A 47 -3.09 6.62 -3.29
C GLU A 47 -3.65 6.73 -4.72
N ASN A 48 -2.93 6.20 -5.71
CA ASN A 48 -3.41 6.15 -7.09
C ASN A 48 -4.65 5.26 -7.22
N LYS A 49 -4.69 4.14 -6.49
CA LYS A 49 -5.82 3.20 -6.53
C LYS A 49 -7.06 3.77 -5.85
N PHE A 50 -6.93 4.49 -4.75
CA PHE A 50 -8.06 5.12 -4.07
C PHE A 50 -8.80 6.12 -4.97
N ASN A 51 -8.13 6.72 -5.96
CA ASN A 51 -8.80 7.60 -6.93
C ASN A 51 -9.55 6.84 -8.04
N SER A 52 -9.43 5.52 -8.12
CA SER A 52 -10.16 4.70 -9.09
C SER A 52 -11.62 4.50 -8.68
N ALA A 53 -12.51 4.40 -9.67
CA ALA A 53 -13.94 4.17 -9.42
C ALA A 53 -14.21 2.87 -8.65
N ASP A 54 -13.38 1.84 -8.86
CA ASP A 54 -13.54 0.55 -8.19
C ASP A 54 -13.21 0.64 -6.70
N PHE A 55 -12.10 1.31 -6.35
CA PHE A 55 -11.76 1.55 -4.93
C PHE A 55 -12.71 2.52 -4.25
N GLN A 56 -13.30 3.48 -4.98
CA GLN A 56 -14.32 4.38 -4.42
C GLN A 56 -15.59 3.60 -4.04
N LYS A 57 -16.02 2.64 -4.85
CA LYS A 57 -17.13 1.73 -4.50
C LYS A 57 -16.81 0.90 -3.26
N GLU A 58 -15.61 0.31 -3.22
CA GLU A 58 -15.14 -0.45 -2.05
C GLU A 58 -15.05 0.42 -0.80
N LEU A 59 -14.63 1.69 -0.93
CA LEU A 59 -14.55 2.63 0.18
C LEU A 59 -15.94 2.93 0.76
N VAL A 60 -16.94 3.14 -0.09
CA VAL A 60 -18.33 3.33 0.35
C VAL A 60 -18.87 2.07 1.02
N GLN A 61 -18.64 0.90 0.43
CA GLN A 61 -19.05 -0.37 1.00
C GLN A 61 -18.39 -0.63 2.36
N TYR A 62 -17.09 -0.40 2.46
CA TYR A 62 -16.33 -0.57 3.68
C TYR A 62 -16.76 0.41 4.77
N ALA A 63 -17.00 1.68 4.43
CA ALA A 63 -17.52 2.67 5.37
C ALA A 63 -18.91 2.31 5.91
N THR A 64 -19.73 1.62 5.10
CA THR A 64 -21.09 1.22 5.47
C THR A 64 -21.11 -0.09 6.28
N THR A 65 -20.25 -1.05 5.95
CA THR A 65 -20.31 -2.43 6.46
C THR A 65 -19.16 -2.82 7.36
N GLY A 66 -18.08 -2.04 7.38
CA GLY A 66 -16.80 -2.38 8.00
C GLY A 66 -16.05 -3.52 7.32
N LYS A 67 -16.47 -3.97 6.12
CA LYS A 67 -15.92 -5.15 5.44
C LYS A 67 -15.74 -4.90 3.94
N SER A 68 -14.70 -5.48 3.37
CA SER A 68 -14.48 -5.57 1.93
C SER A 68 -13.89 -6.94 1.60
N SER A 69 -14.33 -7.54 0.49
CA SER A 69 -13.74 -8.76 -0.08
C SER A 69 -12.57 -8.47 -1.02
N ASN A 70 -12.33 -7.20 -1.35
CA ASN A 70 -11.23 -6.80 -2.20
C ASN A 70 -9.93 -6.82 -1.36
N LYS A 71 -9.11 -7.84 -1.59
CA LYS A 71 -7.84 -8.04 -0.89
C LYS A 71 -6.96 -6.79 -0.97
N GLU A 72 -6.83 -6.21 -2.15
CA GLU A 72 -5.95 -5.07 -2.39
C GLU A 72 -6.44 -3.81 -1.67
N PHE A 73 -7.76 -3.60 -1.63
CA PHE A 73 -8.37 -2.54 -0.83
C PHE A 73 -8.05 -2.72 0.65
N MET A 74 -8.23 -3.93 1.18
CA MET A 74 -7.95 -4.24 2.59
C MET A 74 -6.46 -4.07 2.92
N GLU A 75 -5.55 -4.47 2.03
CA GLU A 75 -4.11 -4.25 2.20
C GLU A 75 -3.77 -2.75 2.21
N CYS A 76 -4.40 -1.94 1.37
CA CYS A 76 -4.22 -0.50 1.38
C CYS A 76 -4.72 0.17 2.67
N GLN A 77 -5.85 -0.30 3.22
CA GLN A 77 -6.33 0.15 4.54
C GLN A 77 -5.34 -0.23 5.64
N ASN A 78 -4.92 -1.50 5.68
CA ASN A 78 -3.99 -2.00 6.69
C ASN A 78 -2.63 -1.30 6.65
N ALA A 79 -2.10 -1.02 5.44
CA ALA A 79 -0.86 -0.27 5.27
C ALA A 79 -0.97 1.18 5.76
N ASN A 80 -2.11 1.84 5.50
CA ASN A 80 -2.33 3.19 6.00
C ASN A 80 -2.46 3.20 7.53
N GLU A 81 -3.18 2.24 8.10
CA GLU A 81 -3.30 2.09 9.56
C GLU A 81 -1.94 1.78 10.22
N ALA A 82 -1.12 0.93 9.60
CA ALA A 82 0.23 0.64 10.08
C ALA A 82 1.11 1.90 10.14
N LYS A 83 0.99 2.81 9.15
CA LYS A 83 1.70 4.11 9.17
C LYS A 83 1.28 4.96 10.38
N ILE A 84 -0.03 5.08 10.62
CA ILE A 84 -0.59 5.82 11.77
C ILE A 84 -0.05 5.25 13.08
N ARG A 85 -0.12 3.92 13.24
CA ARG A 85 0.35 3.21 14.45
C ARG A 85 1.86 3.32 14.65
N ASN A 86 2.64 3.45 13.57
CA ASN A 86 4.08 3.69 13.62
C ASN A 86 4.44 5.16 13.95
N GLY A 87 3.46 6.01 14.27
CA GLY A 87 3.68 7.41 14.63
C GLY A 87 4.17 8.28 13.47
N MET A 88 4.03 7.80 12.23
CA MET A 88 4.34 8.57 11.03
C MET A 88 3.11 9.42 10.70
N LYS A 89 3.29 10.74 10.57
CA LYS A 89 2.18 11.69 10.31
C LYS A 89 1.38 11.26 9.08
N GLU A 90 0.05 11.29 9.18
CA GLU A 90 -0.84 11.09 8.04
C GLU A 90 -0.66 12.22 7.03
N ASP A 91 -0.02 11.94 5.90
CA ASP A 91 -0.01 12.86 4.76
C ASP A 91 -1.28 12.69 3.90
N PHE A 92 -2.06 11.63 4.14
CA PHE A 92 -3.27 11.32 3.40
C PHE A 92 -4.34 10.70 4.31
N ILE A 93 -5.40 11.47 4.57
CA ILE A 93 -6.65 10.98 5.15
C ILE A 93 -7.60 10.79 3.95
N PRO A 94 -8.00 9.55 3.60
CA PRO A 94 -9.07 9.35 2.63
C PRO A 94 -10.30 10.11 3.11
N GLN A 95 -10.93 10.91 2.23
CA GLN A 95 -12.02 11.83 2.57
C GLN A 95 -13.33 11.18 3.11
N GLY A 96 -13.28 9.96 3.64
CA GLY A 96 -14.35 9.30 4.39
C GLY A 96 -14.07 9.12 5.89
N PHE A 97 -12.85 9.42 6.37
CA PHE A 97 -12.43 9.18 7.77
C PHE A 97 -12.35 10.45 8.63
N LYS A 98 -13.13 11.50 8.34
CA LYS A 98 -13.36 12.50 9.39
C LYS A 98 -14.17 11.82 10.49
N LYS A 99 -13.46 11.35 11.53
CA LYS A 99 -14.06 11.12 12.86
C LYS A 99 -14.74 12.43 13.23
N ASN A 100 -16.08 12.46 13.15
CA ASN A 100 -16.85 13.48 13.83
C ASN A 100 -16.53 13.31 15.32
N ASN A 101 -15.81 14.28 15.84
CA ASN A 101 -15.57 14.46 17.28
C ASN A 101 -16.82 15.11 17.88
#